data_AF-E9FCD9-F1
#
_entry.id   AF-E9FCD9-F1
#
_cell.length_a   1.000
_cell.length_b   1.000
_cell.length_c   1.000
_cell.angle_alpha   90.00
_cell.angle_beta   90.00
_cell.angle_gamma   90.00
#
_symmetry.space_group_name_H-M   'P 1'
#
loop_
_entity.id
_entity.type
_entity.pdbx_description
1 polymer ?
#
loop_
_entity_poly.entity_id
_entity_poly.type
_entity_poly.pdbx_seq_one_letter_code
_entity_poly.pdbx_strand_id
1 'polypeptide(L)'
;MFAVFQIATLVAIAGRSFAHPHESRAATISPLKLIDDSIAALGGQNALASLNEIIYESANIFRTSTLMQNYKLLAADRHIVASGSQNLSFSFTNGTFYHRIDRDFHLSDYFYFGDPILQPRSFSLVMKNGNKDGYACYVKGNNNVFNIPAQVAGYADSALTEYLLFQAEKFSPRLLLDIRNHNITADAVDINGVEHFAVHDPALGIIVIFDSITHYPKIIRSFEDHAIFGRTTHDLQLFNYTEVSGIQFPTRQMVLYNGDAIIEDAVVSKITVNPDFGSGLFDGLSANETKTQPAPPKMIPGYSHAEIGEYWYNTLWGGQYTGTLANLSVTQPAADLPRVHKLLFLDSPSLEQLVLEFDDSVIVFEAPAHQTDLVIRWIQEKLKKPITHLWPSHHHHDHNYEVRKYVELGAQIIVPEISAPLWRQIPNAKLITFSEKRPYIHSDGKMQARFLWRPEADHSVDWTYSIITSACPSANSSIMAYIADAYSTSTAYDNAVARNWLKQAMTDGLSRAALVIPAHGQPTPLVELIDALAFDYPGLRTTDFKTGATATA
;
A
#
# COMPACT_ATOMS: atom_id res chain seq x y z
N MET A 1 23.00 -58.98 0.45
CA MET A 1 23.24 -57.89 1.42
C MET A 1 22.92 -56.58 0.69
N PHE A 2 21.63 -56.27 0.63
CA PHE A 2 21.08 -55.10 -0.07
C PHE A 2 20.40 -54.24 0.99
N ALA A 3 20.77 -52.97 1.10
CA ALA A 3 20.07 -52.00 1.93
C ALA A 3 19.39 -51.00 1.00
N VAL A 4 18.06 -51.12 0.94
CA VAL A 4 17.13 -50.19 0.34
C VAL A 4 16.76 -49.17 1.43
N PHE A 5 16.94 -47.88 1.18
CA PHE A 5 16.31 -46.82 1.98
C PHE A 5 15.22 -46.17 1.13
N GLN A 6 13.96 -46.44 1.50
CA GLN A 6 12.78 -45.73 1.04
C GLN A 6 12.76 -44.33 1.68
N ILE A 7 12.61 -43.31 0.84
CA ILE A 7 12.27 -41.95 1.26
C ILE A 7 10.74 -41.90 1.36
N ALA A 8 10.22 -41.79 2.58
CA ALA A 8 8.81 -41.58 2.85
C ALA A 8 8.52 -40.07 2.98
N THR A 9 7.75 -39.57 2.02
CA THR A 9 6.68 -38.56 2.11
C THR A 9 6.68 -37.64 3.33
N LEU A 10 7.07 -36.37 3.14
CA LEU A 10 6.74 -35.31 4.10
C LEU A 10 5.26 -34.91 3.91
N VAL A 11 4.49 -35.15 4.96
CA VAL A 11 3.07 -34.87 5.10
C VAL A 11 2.82 -33.37 5.15
N ALA A 12 1.81 -32.92 4.40
CA ALA A 12 1.23 -31.60 4.48
C ALA A 12 0.75 -31.32 5.93
N ILE A 13 1.30 -30.29 6.56
CA ILE A 13 0.72 -29.70 7.77
C ILE A 13 -0.49 -28.90 7.30
N ALA A 14 -1.61 -29.61 7.07
CA ALA A 14 -2.92 -29.00 7.20
C ALA A 14 -3.07 -28.65 8.69
N GLY A 15 -3.08 -27.36 9.01
CA GLY A 15 -3.48 -26.85 10.31
C GLY A 15 -4.92 -27.28 10.57
N ARG A 16 -5.09 -28.48 11.12
CA ARG A 16 -6.32 -28.88 11.79
C ARG A 16 -6.43 -27.97 13.00
N SER A 17 -7.37 -27.02 12.94
CA SER A 17 -7.96 -26.46 14.16
C SER A 17 -8.44 -27.65 14.98
N PHE A 18 -7.68 -27.99 16.03
CA PHE A 18 -8.22 -28.73 17.13
C PHE A 18 -9.22 -27.80 17.80
N ALA A 19 -10.48 -27.90 17.40
CA ALA A 19 -11.60 -27.47 18.22
C ALA A 19 -11.57 -28.35 19.47
N HIS A 20 -10.83 -27.92 20.49
CA HIS A 20 -11.23 -28.24 21.84
C HIS A 20 -12.59 -27.61 22.06
N PRO A 21 -13.57 -28.32 22.65
CA PRO A 21 -14.78 -27.69 23.11
C PRO A 21 -14.36 -26.76 24.26
N HIS A 22 -14.07 -25.50 23.93
CA HIS A 22 -14.16 -24.43 24.90
C HIS A 22 -15.64 -24.38 25.29
N GLU A 23 -15.97 -24.99 26.43
CA GLU A 23 -17.14 -24.55 27.18
C GLU A 23 -17.05 -23.03 27.28
N SER A 24 -18.07 -22.35 26.76
CA SER A 24 -18.03 -20.92 26.47
C SER A 24 -17.92 -20.11 27.76
N ARG A 25 -16.71 -19.66 28.09
CA ARG A 25 -16.50 -18.53 29.03
C ARG A 25 -17.16 -17.24 28.55
N ALA A 26 -17.59 -17.18 27.28
CA ALA A 26 -18.39 -16.11 26.69
C ALA A 26 -19.72 -15.85 27.42
N ALA A 27 -20.24 -16.81 28.21
CA ALA A 27 -21.53 -16.66 28.90
C ALA A 27 -21.51 -15.75 30.15
N THR A 28 -20.40 -15.12 30.52
CA THR A 28 -20.26 -14.39 31.81
C THR A 28 -19.71 -12.97 31.75
N ILE A 29 -19.38 -12.44 30.57
CA ILE A 29 -18.76 -11.11 30.45
C ILE A 29 -19.83 -10.11 29.98
N SER A 30 -20.20 -9.17 30.85
CA SER A 30 -21.12 -8.09 30.45
C SER A 30 -20.34 -7.04 29.63
N PRO A 31 -20.70 -6.82 28.34
CA PRO A 31 -20.01 -5.81 27.52
C PRO A 31 -20.16 -4.41 28.10
N LEU A 32 -21.35 -4.06 28.61
CA LEU A 32 -21.57 -2.79 29.29
C LEU A 32 -20.71 -2.63 30.54
N LYS A 33 -20.48 -3.72 31.29
CA LYS A 33 -19.60 -3.66 32.45
C LYS A 33 -18.15 -3.35 32.04
N LEU A 34 -17.64 -3.95 30.96
CA LEU A 34 -16.29 -3.65 30.48
C LEU A 34 -16.15 -2.17 30.08
N ILE A 35 -17.14 -1.64 29.36
CA ILE A 35 -17.20 -0.23 28.99
C ILE A 35 -17.27 0.67 30.22
N ASP A 36 -18.16 0.37 31.17
CA ASP A 36 -18.36 1.15 32.39
C ASP A 36 -17.11 1.15 33.29
N ASP A 37 -16.45 0.00 33.44
CA ASP A 37 -15.20 -0.14 34.20
C ASP A 37 -14.07 0.68 33.53
N SER A 38 -13.99 0.65 32.21
CA SER A 38 -13.01 1.43 31.45
C SER A 38 -13.28 2.94 31.53
N ILE A 39 -14.53 3.37 31.37
CA ILE A 39 -14.95 4.77 31.56
C ILE A 39 -14.59 5.25 32.97
N ALA A 40 -14.86 4.44 33.99
CA ALA A 40 -14.51 4.77 35.38
C ALA A 40 -12.99 4.91 35.55
N ALA A 41 -12.21 3.98 35.00
CA ALA A 41 -10.75 4.04 35.04
C ALA A 41 -10.18 5.28 34.33
N LEU A 42 -10.78 5.70 33.22
CA LEU A 42 -10.33 6.86 32.46
C LEU A 42 -10.62 8.22 33.14
N GLY A 43 -11.38 8.26 34.24
CA GLY A 43 -11.77 9.50 34.92
C GLY A 43 -13.27 9.65 35.17
N GLY A 44 -14.07 8.70 34.67
CA GLY A 44 -15.51 8.64 34.87
C GLY A 44 -16.33 9.39 33.81
N GLN A 45 -17.61 9.02 33.72
CA GLN A 45 -18.50 9.50 32.66
C GLN A 45 -18.66 11.02 32.65
N ASN A 46 -18.76 11.67 33.81
CA ASN A 46 -18.91 13.11 33.89
C ASN A 46 -17.68 13.86 33.38
N ALA A 47 -16.47 13.37 33.70
CA ALA A 47 -15.23 14.00 33.25
C ALA A 47 -15.10 13.88 31.72
N LEU A 48 -15.28 12.68 31.16
CA LEU A 48 -15.24 12.46 29.71
C LEU A 48 -16.34 13.24 28.96
N ALA A 49 -17.57 13.28 29.50
CA ALA A 49 -18.66 14.03 28.90
C ALA A 49 -18.47 15.56 28.99
N SER A 50 -17.61 16.04 29.89
CA SER A 50 -17.25 17.47 30.02
C SER A 50 -16.08 17.88 29.10
N LEU A 51 -15.46 16.92 28.40
CA LEU A 51 -14.35 17.17 27.48
C LEU A 51 -14.86 17.78 26.17
N ASN A 52 -15.09 19.08 26.11
CA ASN A 52 -15.60 19.72 24.90
C ASN A 52 -14.52 19.83 23.84
N GLU A 53 -13.27 20.04 24.25
CA GLU A 53 -12.15 20.33 23.37
C GLU A 53 -10.87 19.67 23.88
N ILE A 54 -10.00 19.23 22.99
CA ILE A 54 -8.70 18.65 23.36
C ILE A 54 -7.65 18.85 22.27
N ILE A 55 -6.39 18.96 22.67
CA ILE A 55 -5.23 18.92 21.79
C ILE A 55 -4.25 17.87 22.31
N TYR A 56 -3.84 16.94 21.44
CA TYR A 56 -2.66 16.09 21.64
C TYR A 56 -1.49 16.67 20.83
N GLU A 57 -0.44 17.14 21.51
CA GLU A 57 0.76 17.70 20.89
C GLU A 57 1.88 16.66 20.87
N SER A 58 2.25 16.19 19.68
CA SER A 58 3.37 15.27 19.44
C SER A 58 4.54 16.01 18.83
N ALA A 59 5.25 16.80 19.64
CA ALA A 59 6.33 17.66 19.16
C ALA A 59 7.63 16.91 18.83
N ASN A 60 7.81 15.70 19.37
CA ASN A 60 9.11 15.00 19.35
C ASN A 60 9.15 13.83 18.38
N ILE A 61 8.13 12.97 18.41
CA ILE A 61 8.08 11.77 17.57
C ILE A 61 6.75 11.78 16.85
N PHE A 62 6.83 11.95 15.54
CA PHE A 62 5.85 11.54 14.56
C PHE A 62 6.61 10.98 13.35
N ARG A 63 6.26 9.76 12.95
CA ARG A 63 6.83 9.09 11.77
C ARG A 63 5.84 8.08 11.23
N THR A 64 5.98 7.77 9.95
CA THR A 64 5.17 6.74 9.27
C THR A 64 6.07 5.77 8.54
N SER A 65 5.60 4.54 8.39
CA SER A 65 6.26 3.48 7.63
C SER A 65 5.24 2.82 6.72
N THR A 66 5.72 1.94 5.83
CA THR A 66 4.90 1.39 4.76
C THR A 66 5.02 -0.12 4.62
N LEU A 67 3.92 -0.76 4.21
CA LEU A 67 3.92 -2.08 3.58
C LEU A 67 3.81 -2.01 2.04
N MET A 68 3.28 -0.91 1.50
CA MET A 68 3.20 -0.65 0.06
C MET A 68 4.58 -0.52 -0.61
N GLN A 69 5.49 0.27 -0.02
CA GLN A 69 6.80 0.62 -0.58
C GLN A 69 8.02 0.08 0.21
N ASN A 70 7.86 -1.08 0.85
CA ASN A 70 8.92 -1.71 1.65
C ASN A 70 9.97 -2.40 0.78
N TYR A 71 11.18 -2.58 1.32
CA TYR A 71 12.23 -3.33 0.59
C TYR A 71 12.12 -4.82 0.89
N LYS A 72 11.71 -5.17 2.11
CA LYS A 72 11.39 -6.53 2.53
C LYS A 72 9.92 -6.84 2.31
N LEU A 73 9.64 -8.03 1.79
CA LEU A 73 8.30 -8.50 1.42
C LEU A 73 7.17 -8.28 2.45
N LEU A 74 7.42 -8.55 3.74
CA LEU A 74 6.35 -8.65 4.76
C LEU A 74 6.57 -7.73 5.98
N ALA A 75 7.60 -6.90 5.95
CA ALA A 75 7.95 -6.03 7.07
C ALA A 75 7.87 -4.57 6.63
N ALA A 76 7.39 -3.70 7.52
CA ALA A 76 7.45 -2.26 7.32
C ALA A 76 8.87 -1.75 7.63
N ASP A 77 9.80 -1.93 6.69
CA ASP A 77 11.22 -1.62 6.86
C ASP A 77 11.65 -0.29 6.22
N ARG A 78 10.72 0.42 5.57
CA ARG A 78 10.93 1.75 5.02
C ARG A 78 10.02 2.76 5.71
N HIS A 79 10.59 3.92 6.03
CA HIS A 79 9.82 5.07 6.48
C HIS A 79 9.31 5.86 5.28
N ILE A 80 8.13 6.46 5.41
CA ILE A 80 7.58 7.44 4.49
C ILE A 80 7.87 8.83 5.03
N VAL A 81 7.42 9.08 6.26
CA VAL A 81 7.84 10.22 7.06
C VAL A 81 8.94 9.75 7.99
N ALA A 82 10.17 10.23 7.76
CA ALA A 82 11.32 9.86 8.58
C ALA A 82 11.32 10.56 9.95
N SER A 83 10.81 11.79 9.99
CA SER A 83 10.65 12.58 11.20
C SER A 83 9.62 13.69 11.00
N GLY A 84 9.03 14.14 12.10
CA GLY A 84 8.08 15.24 12.11
C GLY A 84 7.46 15.45 13.48
N SER A 85 6.46 16.33 13.49
CA SER A 85 5.56 16.59 14.61
C SER A 85 4.11 16.52 14.13
N GLN A 86 3.20 16.26 15.07
CA GLN A 86 1.78 16.38 14.80
C GLN A 86 1.00 16.91 15.99
N ASN A 87 -0.03 17.72 15.70
CA ASN A 87 -1.05 18.09 16.66
C ASN A 87 -2.40 17.53 16.21
N LEU A 88 -3.06 16.79 17.10
CA LEU A 88 -4.41 16.27 16.89
C LEU A 88 -5.37 17.03 17.79
N SER A 89 -6.27 17.81 17.19
CA SER A 89 -7.26 18.60 17.93
C SER A 89 -8.66 18.04 17.71
N PHE A 90 -9.48 17.98 18.76
CA PHE A 90 -10.87 17.55 18.69
C PHE A 90 -11.78 18.58 19.35
N SER A 91 -12.95 18.81 18.76
CA SER A 91 -14.06 19.54 19.38
C SER A 91 -15.35 18.73 19.26
N PHE A 92 -16.11 18.68 20.35
CA PHE A 92 -17.37 17.93 20.48
C PHE A 92 -18.57 18.86 20.71
N THR A 93 -18.43 20.12 20.30
CA THR A 93 -19.42 21.16 20.54
C THR A 93 -20.71 20.90 19.77
N ASN A 94 -21.85 21.15 20.42
CA ASN A 94 -23.19 21.00 19.84
C ASN A 94 -23.49 19.61 19.24
N GLY A 95 -22.88 18.55 19.78
CA GLY A 95 -23.07 17.18 19.29
C GLY A 95 -22.48 16.95 17.89
N THR A 96 -21.66 17.88 17.40
CA THR A 96 -20.89 17.72 16.16
C THR A 96 -19.45 17.39 16.53
N PHE A 97 -18.88 16.42 15.82
CA PHE A 97 -17.49 16.05 15.95
C PHE A 97 -16.67 16.82 14.91
N TYR A 98 -15.70 17.57 15.40
CA TYR A 98 -14.68 18.20 14.59
C TYR A 98 -13.32 17.63 14.96
N HIS A 99 -12.50 17.40 13.94
CA HIS A 99 -11.13 16.96 14.12
C HIS A 99 -10.21 17.81 13.24
N ARG A 100 -9.01 18.11 13.74
CA ARG A 100 -7.98 18.81 13.00
C ARG A 100 -6.64 18.12 13.21
N ILE A 101 -5.93 17.92 12.11
CA ILE A 101 -4.57 17.40 12.06
C ILE A 101 -3.68 18.52 11.54
N ASP A 102 -2.72 18.96 12.36
CA ASP A 102 -1.62 19.81 11.91
C ASP A 102 -0.34 18.98 11.94
N ARG A 103 0.35 18.88 10.80
CA ARG A 103 1.61 18.12 10.68
C ARG A 103 2.69 18.98 10.06
N ASP A 104 3.89 18.87 10.62
CA ASP A 104 5.15 19.33 10.01
C ASP A 104 6.07 18.10 9.91
N PHE A 105 6.61 17.81 8.73
CA PHE A 105 7.32 16.55 8.52
C PHE A 105 8.35 16.60 7.39
N HIS A 106 9.27 15.65 7.45
CA HIS A 106 10.25 15.36 6.42
C HIS A 106 9.99 13.97 5.83
N LEU A 107 9.88 13.93 4.51
CA LEU A 107 9.86 12.68 3.77
C LEU A 107 11.21 11.97 3.92
N SER A 108 11.19 10.63 3.87
CA SER A 108 12.40 9.83 3.80
C SER A 108 13.07 9.93 2.42
N ASP A 109 14.28 9.41 2.33
CA ASP A 109 15.02 9.29 1.07
C ASP A 109 14.29 8.50 -0.02
N TYR A 110 13.31 7.67 0.37
CA TYR A 110 12.51 6.87 -0.55
C TYR A 110 11.76 7.74 -1.57
N PHE A 111 11.27 8.91 -1.16
CA PHE A 111 10.44 9.77 -2.02
C PHE A 111 11.21 10.69 -2.97
N TYR A 112 12.52 10.48 -3.15
CA TYR A 112 13.30 11.30 -4.08
C TYR A 112 12.68 11.32 -5.50
N PHE A 113 11.95 10.28 -5.91
CA PHE A 113 11.30 10.23 -7.23
C PHE A 113 10.15 11.24 -7.39
N GLY A 114 9.43 11.53 -6.30
CA GLY A 114 8.33 12.49 -6.26
C GLY A 114 8.75 13.89 -5.82
N ASP A 115 9.75 13.98 -4.94
CA ASP A 115 10.34 15.23 -4.45
C ASP A 115 11.88 15.09 -4.38
N PRO A 116 12.61 15.38 -5.47
CA PRO A 116 14.06 15.17 -5.52
C PRO A 116 14.87 16.00 -4.53
N ILE A 117 14.28 17.06 -3.97
CA ILE A 117 14.91 17.95 -3.00
C ILE A 117 14.50 17.57 -1.56
N LEU A 118 13.48 16.71 -1.41
CA LEU A 118 12.91 16.28 -0.12
C LEU A 118 12.58 17.47 0.77
N GLN A 119 11.83 18.43 0.22
CA GLN A 119 11.51 19.66 0.94
C GLN A 119 10.70 19.35 2.22
N PRO A 120 10.92 20.10 3.32
CA PRO A 120 10.06 20.00 4.49
C PRO A 120 8.62 20.30 4.10
N ARG A 121 7.68 19.51 4.64
CA ARG A 121 6.26 19.62 4.32
C ARG A 121 5.47 19.97 5.57
N SER A 122 4.36 20.68 5.35
CA SER A 122 3.38 20.92 6.40
C SER A 122 1.98 20.92 5.82
N PHE A 123 1.02 20.43 6.59
CA PHE A 123 -0.39 20.62 6.25
C PHE A 123 -1.25 20.81 7.50
N SER A 124 -2.40 21.44 7.27
CA SER A 124 -3.50 21.50 8.23
C SER A 124 -4.74 20.92 7.56
N LEU A 125 -5.26 19.83 8.12
CA LEU A 125 -6.43 19.11 7.64
C LEU A 125 -7.54 19.23 8.69
N VAL A 126 -8.65 19.84 8.31
CA VAL A 126 -9.85 19.95 9.16
C VAL A 126 -10.91 18.97 8.69
N MET A 127 -11.63 18.40 9.64
CA MET A 127 -12.65 17.38 9.42
C MET A 127 -13.87 17.72 10.27
N LYS A 128 -15.03 17.43 9.70
CA LYS A 128 -16.33 17.56 10.35
C LYS A 128 -17.12 16.29 10.07
N ASN A 129 -17.68 15.65 11.09
CA ASN A 129 -18.58 14.52 10.87
C ASN A 129 -19.93 14.98 10.30
N GLY A 130 -20.67 14.04 9.72
CA GLY A 130 -22.02 14.30 9.22
C GLY A 130 -22.28 13.58 7.90
N ASN A 131 -23.44 12.91 7.81
CA ASN A 131 -23.78 12.10 6.64
C ASN A 131 -24.06 12.92 5.38
N LYS A 132 -24.37 14.22 5.52
CA LYS A 132 -24.75 15.11 4.41
C LYS A 132 -23.86 16.35 4.29
N ASP A 133 -23.28 16.78 5.39
CA ASP A 133 -22.51 18.00 5.53
C ASP A 133 -21.13 17.77 6.17
N GLY A 134 -20.76 16.50 6.37
CA GLY A 134 -19.40 16.13 6.75
C GLY A 134 -18.41 16.38 5.62
N TYR A 135 -17.16 16.59 5.98
CA TYR A 135 -16.08 16.85 5.03
C TYR A 135 -14.71 16.59 5.65
N ALA A 136 -13.70 16.45 4.79
CA ALA A 136 -12.29 16.63 5.12
C ALA A 136 -11.70 17.68 4.18
N CYS A 137 -10.93 18.64 4.70
CA CYS A 137 -10.39 19.77 3.95
C CYS A 137 -8.97 20.12 4.38
N TYR A 138 -8.03 20.05 3.46
CA TYR A 138 -6.70 20.64 3.63
C TYR A 138 -6.82 22.16 3.51
N VAL A 139 -6.79 22.86 4.64
CA VAL A 139 -6.85 24.34 4.71
C VAL A 139 -5.47 24.99 4.58
N LYS A 140 -4.40 24.21 4.75
CA LYS A 140 -3.01 24.58 4.50
C LYS A 140 -2.27 23.38 3.92
N GLY A 141 -1.43 23.62 2.91
CA GLY A 141 -0.58 22.59 2.32
C GLY A 141 -1.35 21.38 1.79
N ASN A 142 -0.67 20.25 1.68
CA ASN A 142 -1.21 18.99 1.18
C ASN A 142 -0.41 17.79 1.69
N ASN A 143 -0.95 16.59 1.49
CA ASN A 143 -0.32 15.32 1.84
C ASN A 143 0.04 14.49 0.59
N ASN A 144 0.36 15.11 -0.54
CA ASN A 144 0.72 14.40 -1.77
C ASN A 144 2.14 14.76 -2.19
N VAL A 145 3.02 13.76 -2.32
CA VAL A 145 4.44 13.97 -2.64
C VAL A 145 4.66 14.72 -3.96
N PHE A 146 3.81 14.48 -4.97
CA PHE A 146 3.95 15.08 -6.29
C PHE A 146 3.46 16.53 -6.35
N ASN A 147 2.72 16.98 -5.34
CA ASN A 147 2.27 18.38 -5.25
C ASN A 147 3.36 19.25 -4.63
N ILE A 148 3.39 20.52 -5.05
CA ILE A 148 4.26 21.54 -4.45
C ILE A 148 3.92 21.63 -2.95
N PRO A 149 4.89 21.59 -2.01
CA PRO A 149 4.61 21.53 -0.57
C PRO A 149 3.68 22.62 -0.05
N ALA A 150 3.83 23.85 -0.56
CA ALA A 150 3.02 25.00 -0.13
C ALA A 150 1.62 25.05 -0.76
N GLN A 151 1.33 24.21 -1.76
CA GLN A 151 0.03 24.19 -2.44
C GLN A 151 -1.05 23.65 -1.50
N VAL A 152 -2.14 24.39 -1.36
CA VAL A 152 -3.31 23.97 -0.60
C VAL A 152 -4.15 23.00 -1.43
N ALA A 153 -4.40 21.79 -0.92
CA ALA A 153 -5.18 20.78 -1.65
C ALA A 153 -6.70 21.02 -1.60
N GLY A 154 -7.21 21.65 -0.54
CA GLY A 154 -8.65 21.88 -0.34
C GLY A 154 -9.40 20.63 0.11
N TYR A 155 -10.69 20.54 -0.25
CA TYR A 155 -11.56 19.42 0.08
C TYR A 155 -11.10 18.11 -0.55
N ALA A 156 -11.05 17.07 0.28
CA ALA A 156 -10.84 15.69 -0.14
C ALA A 156 -12.10 15.12 -0.81
N ASP A 157 -11.94 14.06 -1.60
CA ASP A 157 -13.07 13.32 -2.14
C ASP A 157 -13.81 12.52 -1.05
N SER A 158 -14.99 11.99 -1.40
CA SER A 158 -15.85 11.28 -0.44
C SER A 158 -15.23 10.01 0.15
N ALA A 159 -14.38 9.30 -0.60
CA ALA A 159 -13.78 8.06 -0.15
C ALA A 159 -12.72 8.36 0.92
N LEU A 160 -11.82 9.30 0.63
CA LEU A 160 -10.84 9.73 1.61
C LEU A 160 -11.48 10.41 2.82
N THR A 161 -12.53 11.21 2.63
CA THR A 161 -13.27 11.84 3.73
C THR A 161 -13.86 10.79 4.68
N GLU A 162 -14.43 9.72 4.13
CA GLU A 162 -14.99 8.62 4.93
C GLU A 162 -13.90 7.89 5.72
N TYR A 163 -12.80 7.50 5.05
CA TYR A 163 -11.67 6.84 5.69
C TYR A 163 -11.08 7.70 6.83
N LEU A 164 -10.84 9.00 6.58
CA LEU A 164 -10.25 9.89 7.57
C LEU A 164 -11.16 10.12 8.78
N LEU A 165 -12.47 10.29 8.57
CA LEU A 165 -13.43 10.42 9.67
C LEU A 165 -13.52 9.12 10.47
N PHE A 166 -13.46 7.96 9.82
CA PHE A 166 -13.39 6.66 10.49
C PHE A 166 -12.13 6.52 11.35
N GLN A 167 -10.96 6.90 10.85
CA GLN A 167 -9.74 6.91 11.67
C GLN A 167 -9.85 7.93 12.80
N ALA A 168 -10.40 9.11 12.57
CA ALA A 168 -10.60 10.14 13.59
C ALA A 168 -11.50 9.65 14.74
N GLU A 169 -12.54 8.88 14.44
CA GLU A 169 -13.42 8.24 15.42
C GLU A 169 -12.63 7.30 16.35
N LYS A 170 -11.70 6.50 15.79
CA LYS A 170 -10.83 5.62 16.58
C LYS A 170 -9.92 6.40 17.54
N PHE A 171 -9.47 7.59 17.17
CA PHE A 171 -8.65 8.45 18.03
C PHE A 171 -9.48 9.29 19.04
N SER A 172 -10.82 9.25 18.96
CA SER A 172 -11.68 10.06 19.82
C SER A 172 -11.52 9.67 21.30
N PRO A 173 -11.20 10.61 22.21
CA PRO A 173 -11.24 10.35 23.65
C PRO A 173 -12.65 10.07 24.19
N ARG A 174 -13.70 10.33 23.40
CA ARG A 174 -15.09 10.05 23.76
C ARG A 174 -15.62 8.74 23.20
N LEU A 175 -14.82 7.98 22.43
CA LEU A 175 -15.24 6.74 21.77
C LEU A 175 -16.02 5.80 22.70
N LEU A 176 -15.56 5.59 23.93
CA LEU A 176 -16.25 4.70 24.87
C LEU A 176 -17.65 5.19 25.27
N LEU A 177 -17.86 6.51 25.36
CA LEU A 177 -19.19 7.08 25.62
C LEU A 177 -20.13 6.86 24.45
N ASP A 178 -19.60 6.94 23.23
CA ASP A 178 -20.37 6.76 22.00
C ASP A 178 -20.80 5.29 21.85
N ILE A 179 -19.85 4.36 21.91
CA ILE A 179 -20.14 2.91 21.76
C ILE A 179 -20.99 2.34 22.90
N ARG A 180 -20.96 2.95 24.09
CA ARG A 180 -21.80 2.54 25.23
C ARG A 180 -23.29 2.54 24.89
N ASN A 181 -23.71 3.41 23.98
CA ASN A 181 -25.10 3.55 23.57
C ASN A 181 -25.47 2.67 22.37
N HIS A 182 -24.51 1.90 21.83
CA HIS A 182 -24.71 1.00 20.69
C HIS A 182 -25.07 -0.42 21.15
N ASN A 183 -25.42 -1.26 20.17
CA ASN A 183 -25.63 -2.69 20.40
C ASN A 183 -24.28 -3.42 20.35
N ILE A 184 -23.67 -3.61 21.52
CA ILE A 184 -22.31 -4.13 21.66
C ILE A 184 -22.28 -5.60 22.14
N THR A 185 -21.23 -6.32 21.76
CA THR A 185 -20.93 -7.66 22.27
C THR A 185 -19.56 -7.66 22.96
N ALA A 186 -19.29 -8.65 23.81
CA ALA A 186 -17.99 -8.82 24.43
C ALA A 186 -17.48 -10.24 24.22
N ASP A 187 -16.18 -10.36 23.99
CA ASP A 187 -15.47 -11.61 23.81
C ASP A 187 -14.07 -11.53 24.44
N ALA A 188 -13.44 -12.67 24.61
CA ALA A 188 -12.01 -12.75 24.92
C ALA A 188 -11.21 -12.89 23.62
N VAL A 189 -10.13 -12.13 23.51
CA VAL A 189 -9.23 -12.14 22.35
C VAL A 189 -7.82 -12.47 22.80
N ASP A 190 -7.15 -13.37 22.08
CA ASP A 190 -5.74 -13.66 22.31
C ASP A 190 -4.87 -12.68 21.52
N ILE A 191 -3.89 -12.08 22.19
CA ILE A 191 -2.86 -11.26 21.57
C ILE A 191 -1.51 -11.81 22.02
N ASN A 192 -0.80 -12.46 21.10
CA ASN A 192 0.52 -13.04 21.34
C ASN A 192 0.55 -13.99 22.56
N GLY A 193 -0.49 -14.81 22.72
CA GLY A 193 -0.61 -15.76 23.84
C GLY A 193 -1.12 -15.14 25.15
N VAL A 194 -1.55 -13.88 25.13
CA VAL A 194 -2.15 -13.19 26.27
C VAL A 194 -3.62 -12.92 25.99
N GLU A 195 -4.49 -13.48 26.82
CA GLU A 195 -5.94 -13.25 26.77
C GLU A 195 -6.29 -11.84 27.27
N HIS A 196 -7.07 -11.12 26.48
CA HIS A 196 -7.62 -9.81 26.80
C HIS A 196 -9.14 -9.82 26.63
N PHE A 197 -9.86 -9.01 27.42
CA PHE A 197 -11.27 -8.77 27.16
C PHE A 197 -11.43 -7.67 26.11
N ALA A 198 -12.41 -7.85 25.24
CA ALA A 198 -12.73 -6.92 24.18
C ALA A 198 -14.23 -6.67 24.08
N VAL A 199 -14.58 -5.48 23.61
CA VAL A 199 -15.95 -5.10 23.25
C VAL A 199 -15.98 -4.83 21.75
N HIS A 200 -16.91 -5.46 21.04
CA HIS A 200 -17.15 -5.24 19.63
C HIS A 200 -18.38 -4.35 19.47
N ASP A 201 -18.21 -3.26 18.71
CA ASP A 201 -19.27 -2.40 18.25
C ASP A 201 -19.50 -2.60 16.74
N PRO A 202 -20.53 -3.36 16.33
CA PRO A 202 -20.85 -3.58 14.93
C PRO A 202 -21.30 -2.31 14.20
N ALA A 203 -21.78 -1.28 14.91
CA ALA A 203 -22.26 -0.05 14.27
C ALA A 203 -21.11 0.75 13.65
N LEU A 204 -19.98 0.82 14.37
CA LEU A 204 -18.76 1.44 13.88
C LEU A 204 -17.80 0.43 13.22
N GLY A 205 -18.00 -0.88 13.42
CA GLY A 205 -17.06 -1.90 12.94
C GLY A 205 -15.73 -1.87 13.71
N ILE A 206 -15.78 -1.49 15.00
CA ILE A 206 -14.61 -1.31 15.86
C ILE A 206 -14.63 -2.35 17.00
N ILE A 207 -13.46 -2.86 17.35
CA ILE A 207 -13.25 -3.66 18.55
C ILE A 207 -12.33 -2.89 19.49
N VAL A 208 -12.77 -2.63 20.72
CA VAL A 208 -11.93 -2.07 21.77
C VAL A 208 -11.44 -3.20 22.67
N ILE A 209 -10.12 -3.35 22.78
CA ILE A 209 -9.44 -4.36 23.58
C ILE A 209 -8.83 -3.67 24.79
N PHE A 210 -9.12 -4.18 25.98
CA PHE A 210 -8.76 -3.53 27.24
C PHE A 210 -7.52 -4.16 27.87
N ASP A 211 -6.73 -3.31 28.54
CA ASP A 211 -5.71 -3.79 29.46
C ASP A 211 -6.38 -4.45 30.68
N SER A 212 -5.93 -5.64 31.05
CA SER A 212 -6.58 -6.46 32.08
C SER A 212 -6.38 -5.96 33.50
N ILE A 213 -5.43 -5.04 33.73
CA ILE A 213 -5.09 -4.51 35.05
C ILE A 213 -5.65 -3.10 35.22
N THR A 214 -5.41 -2.23 34.24
CA THR A 214 -5.79 -0.81 34.31
C THR A 214 -7.18 -0.53 33.75
N HIS A 215 -7.76 -1.47 33.00
CA HIS A 215 -9.01 -1.29 32.23
C HIS A 215 -8.94 -0.20 31.15
N TYR A 216 -7.78 0.38 30.87
CA TYR A 216 -7.64 1.34 29.79
C TYR A 216 -7.80 0.67 28.43
N PRO A 217 -8.31 1.38 27.40
CA PRO A 217 -8.21 0.94 26.02
C PRO A 217 -6.74 0.70 25.66
N LYS A 218 -6.40 -0.53 25.28
CA LYS A 218 -5.06 -0.92 24.86
C LYS A 218 -4.96 -0.91 23.34
N ILE A 219 -6.00 -1.43 22.67
CA ILE A 219 -6.08 -1.49 21.21
C ILE A 219 -7.49 -1.11 20.76
N ILE A 220 -7.58 -0.25 19.75
CA ILE A 220 -8.80 0.06 19.01
C ILE A 220 -8.62 -0.51 17.61
N ARG A 221 -9.22 -1.67 17.38
CA ARG A 221 -9.04 -2.50 16.18
C ARG A 221 -10.17 -2.27 15.20
N SER A 222 -9.82 -2.09 13.94
CA SER A 222 -10.72 -2.27 12.80
C SER A 222 -10.19 -3.41 11.92
N PHE A 223 -11.03 -3.90 11.01
CA PHE A 223 -10.61 -4.82 9.96
C PHE A 223 -10.72 -4.14 8.61
N GLU A 224 -9.73 -4.38 7.77
CA GLU A 224 -9.69 -3.89 6.40
C GLU A 224 -9.48 -5.07 5.45
N ASP A 225 -10.08 -4.99 4.27
CA ASP A 225 -9.92 -6.02 3.24
C ASP A 225 -8.84 -5.58 2.25
N HIS A 226 -7.64 -6.12 2.43
CA HIS A 226 -6.47 -5.86 1.60
C HIS A 226 -6.44 -6.82 0.41
N ALA A 227 -6.11 -6.32 -0.79
CA ALA A 227 -6.16 -7.13 -2.00
C ALA A 227 -5.12 -8.27 -2.04
N ILE A 228 -3.94 -8.06 -1.43
CA ILE A 228 -2.89 -9.09 -1.28
C ILE A 228 -3.04 -9.91 0.02
N PHE A 229 -3.13 -9.27 1.18
CA PHE A 229 -3.13 -9.94 2.49
C PHE A 229 -4.50 -10.48 2.93
N GLY A 230 -5.57 -10.16 2.21
CA GLY A 230 -6.94 -10.49 2.60
C GLY A 230 -7.42 -9.64 3.77
N ARG A 231 -8.27 -10.21 4.61
CA ARG A 231 -8.81 -9.52 5.78
C ARG A 231 -7.72 -9.37 6.84
N THR A 232 -7.31 -8.14 7.11
CA THR A 232 -6.22 -7.79 8.02
C THR A 232 -6.69 -6.84 9.12
N THR A 233 -5.99 -6.84 10.25
CA THR A 233 -6.26 -5.88 11.33
C THR A 233 -5.62 -4.53 11.03
N HIS A 234 -6.28 -3.44 11.44
CA HIS A 234 -5.74 -2.09 11.46
C HIS A 234 -5.92 -1.52 12.87
N ASP A 235 -4.89 -1.71 13.69
CA ASP A 235 -4.93 -1.52 15.14
C ASP A 235 -4.36 -0.15 15.52
N LEU A 236 -5.14 0.66 16.23
CA LEU A 236 -4.60 1.78 17.00
C LEU A 236 -4.23 1.27 18.39
N GLN A 237 -2.94 1.14 18.68
CA GLN A 237 -2.41 0.80 19.99
C GLN A 237 -2.14 2.03 20.83
N LEU A 238 -2.58 1.98 22.08
CA LEU A 238 -2.55 3.09 23.04
C LEU A 238 -1.84 2.65 24.31
N PHE A 239 -0.86 3.43 24.76
CA PHE A 239 -0.10 3.11 25.97
C PHE A 239 0.49 4.35 26.64
N ASN A 240 1.11 4.13 27.81
CA ASN A 240 1.68 5.16 28.68
C ASN A 240 0.65 6.24 29.03
N TYR A 241 -0.44 5.83 29.66
CA TYR A 241 -1.47 6.78 30.08
C TYR A 241 -0.95 7.76 31.14
N THR A 242 -1.37 9.02 31.04
CA THR A 242 -1.10 10.07 32.02
C THR A 242 -2.38 10.80 32.38
N GLU A 243 -2.47 11.28 33.61
CA GLU A 243 -3.61 12.06 34.07
C GLU A 243 -3.47 13.54 33.67
N VAL A 244 -4.52 14.10 33.07
CA VAL A 244 -4.66 15.54 32.81
C VAL A 244 -6.08 15.94 33.17
N SER A 245 -6.22 16.88 34.12
CA SER A 245 -7.52 17.38 34.58
C SER A 245 -8.49 16.27 35.03
N GLY A 246 -7.95 15.22 35.69
CA GLY A 246 -8.73 14.09 36.18
C GLY A 246 -9.14 13.06 35.11
N ILE A 247 -8.62 13.17 33.88
CA ILE A 247 -8.85 12.21 32.81
C ILE A 247 -7.53 11.55 32.41
N GLN A 248 -7.54 10.25 32.17
CA GLN A 248 -6.38 9.48 31.71
C GLN A 248 -6.32 9.51 30.19
N PHE A 249 -5.17 9.90 29.64
CA PHE A 249 -4.93 9.98 28.20
C PHE A 249 -3.68 9.20 27.79
N PRO A 250 -3.69 8.47 26.67
CA PRO A 250 -2.50 7.77 26.19
C PRO A 250 -1.46 8.78 25.69
N THR A 251 -0.21 8.64 26.13
CA THR A 251 0.90 9.49 25.66
C THR A 251 1.69 8.88 24.52
N ARG A 252 1.32 7.68 24.10
CA ARG A 252 1.93 7.00 22.96
C ARG A 252 0.87 6.30 22.14
N GLN A 253 0.89 6.58 20.85
CA GLN A 253 -0.10 6.17 19.87
C GLN A 253 0.65 5.51 18.72
N MET A 254 0.29 4.28 18.39
CA MET A 254 0.89 3.55 17.28
C MET A 254 -0.20 2.91 16.44
N VAL A 255 -0.12 3.07 15.13
CA VAL A 255 -1.00 2.36 14.20
C VAL A 255 -0.23 1.17 13.66
N LEU A 256 -0.77 -0.03 13.87
CA LEU A 256 -0.21 -1.29 13.40
C LEU A 256 -1.13 -1.94 12.38
N TYR A 257 -0.56 -2.36 11.27
CA TYR A 257 -1.23 -3.14 10.25
C TYR A 257 -0.89 -4.62 10.40
N ASN A 258 -1.91 -5.47 10.30
CA ASN A 258 -1.81 -6.92 10.42
C ASN A 258 -1.06 -7.39 11.70
N GLY A 259 -1.27 -6.69 12.81
CA GLY A 259 -0.73 -7.02 14.14
C GLY A 259 0.72 -6.58 14.39
N ASP A 260 1.57 -6.54 13.37
CA ASP A 260 3.02 -6.39 13.55
C ASP A 260 3.63 -5.17 12.83
N ALA A 261 3.05 -4.73 11.72
CA ALA A 261 3.65 -3.69 10.89
C ALA A 261 3.26 -2.29 11.39
N ILE A 262 4.18 -1.60 12.07
CA ILE A 262 3.95 -0.23 12.54
C ILE A 262 3.94 0.73 11.34
N ILE A 263 2.79 1.30 11.03
CA ILE A 263 2.60 2.24 9.91
C ILE A 263 2.52 3.71 10.36
N GLU A 264 2.14 3.98 11.62
CA GLU A 264 2.29 5.30 12.24
C GLU A 264 2.79 5.15 13.69
N ASP A 265 3.66 6.05 14.12
CA ASP A 265 4.22 6.09 15.46
C ASP A 265 4.32 7.54 15.97
N ALA A 266 3.61 7.85 17.07
CA ALA A 266 3.59 9.18 17.67
C ALA A 266 3.70 9.18 19.21
N VAL A 267 4.51 10.10 19.76
CA VAL A 267 4.58 10.37 21.20
C VAL A 267 3.92 11.71 21.50
N VAL A 268 2.83 11.67 22.26
CA VAL A 268 2.18 12.88 22.77
C VAL A 268 3.01 13.42 23.93
N SER A 269 3.61 14.58 23.68
CA SER A 269 4.43 15.33 24.64
C SER A 269 3.63 16.24 25.56
N LYS A 270 2.45 16.68 25.12
CA LYS A 270 1.57 17.56 25.89
C LYS A 270 0.11 17.33 25.49
N ILE A 271 -0.77 17.40 26.49
CA ILE A 271 -2.22 17.31 26.31
C ILE A 271 -2.83 18.58 26.90
N THR A 272 -3.69 19.23 26.15
CA THR A 272 -4.45 20.39 26.61
C THR A 272 -5.93 20.07 26.57
N VAL A 273 -6.58 20.06 27.73
CA VAL A 273 -8.02 19.77 27.89
C VAL A 273 -8.79 21.07 27.95
N ASN A 274 -9.90 21.14 27.22
CA ASN A 274 -10.77 22.30 27.09
C ASN A 274 -9.98 23.61 26.85
N PRO A 275 -9.08 23.64 25.84
CA PRO A 275 -8.49 24.91 25.40
C PRO A 275 -9.60 25.89 24.98
N ASP A 276 -9.24 27.16 24.76
CA ASP A 276 -10.11 28.11 24.08
C ASP A 276 -9.76 28.08 22.58
N PHE A 277 -10.49 27.30 21.78
CA PHE A 277 -10.30 27.34 20.33
C PHE A 277 -10.85 28.64 19.75
N GLY A 278 -9.98 29.36 19.04
CA GLY A 278 -10.41 30.53 18.27
C GLY A 278 -11.52 30.17 17.26
N SER A 279 -12.45 31.10 17.06
CA SER A 279 -13.53 30.91 16.08
C SER A 279 -12.99 30.56 14.71
N GLY A 280 -13.54 29.50 14.10
CA GLY A 280 -13.19 29.06 12.76
C GLY A 280 -11.96 28.15 12.66
N LEU A 281 -11.40 27.68 13.78
CA LEU A 281 -10.27 26.75 13.76
C LEU A 281 -10.54 25.47 12.94
N PHE A 282 -11.79 24.99 12.92
CA PHE A 282 -12.24 23.80 12.22
C PHE A 282 -13.01 24.10 10.92
N ASP A 283 -13.08 25.37 10.52
CA ASP A 283 -13.78 25.75 9.29
C ASP A 283 -12.99 25.26 8.07
N GLY A 284 -13.71 24.65 7.14
CA GLY A 284 -13.16 24.36 5.81
C GLY A 284 -12.93 25.63 5.00
N LEU A 285 -12.30 25.50 3.85
CA LEU A 285 -12.07 26.63 2.94
C LEU A 285 -13.37 27.16 2.36
N SER A 286 -13.46 28.48 2.23
CA SER A 286 -14.58 29.11 1.51
C SER A 286 -14.48 28.87 -0.01
N ALA A 287 -15.61 29.00 -0.71
CA ALA A 287 -15.70 28.64 -2.14
C ALA A 287 -14.77 29.46 -3.07
N ASN A 288 -14.27 30.62 -2.64
CA ASN A 288 -13.29 31.42 -3.38
C ASN A 288 -11.83 31.06 -3.05
N GLU A 289 -11.58 30.23 -2.03
CA GLU A 289 -10.25 29.80 -1.60
C GLU A 289 -9.86 28.42 -2.17
N THR A 290 -10.82 27.67 -2.70
CA THR A 290 -10.58 26.34 -3.26
C THR A 290 -11.39 26.08 -4.52
N LYS A 291 -10.87 25.20 -5.38
CA LYS A 291 -11.58 24.68 -6.55
C LYS A 291 -12.39 23.42 -6.26
N THR A 292 -12.02 22.69 -5.20
CA THR A 292 -12.72 21.49 -4.76
C THR A 292 -13.91 21.87 -3.89
N GLN A 293 -14.91 21.00 -3.80
CA GLN A 293 -16.14 21.22 -3.04
C GLN A 293 -16.21 20.23 -1.87
N PRO A 294 -16.89 20.59 -0.75
CA PRO A 294 -17.15 19.65 0.33
C PRO A 294 -17.80 18.37 -0.21
N ALA A 295 -17.21 17.23 0.14
CA ALA A 295 -17.70 15.92 -0.25
C ALA A 295 -18.05 15.12 1.02
N PRO A 296 -19.34 14.79 1.25
CA PRO A 296 -19.73 13.97 2.39
C PRO A 296 -19.05 12.60 2.37
N PRO A 297 -18.78 12.01 3.55
CA PRO A 297 -18.17 10.68 3.64
C PRO A 297 -19.05 9.63 2.95
N LYS A 298 -18.45 8.84 2.05
CA LYS A 298 -19.12 7.74 1.37
C LYS A 298 -18.13 6.64 0.99
N MET A 299 -18.47 5.41 1.38
CA MET A 299 -17.82 4.20 0.84
C MET A 299 -18.04 4.09 -0.67
N ILE A 300 -16.95 3.93 -1.42
CA ILE A 300 -16.99 3.82 -2.88
C ILE A 300 -16.75 2.36 -3.29
N PRO A 301 -17.65 1.73 -4.06
CA PRO A 301 -17.45 0.38 -4.55
C PRO A 301 -16.12 0.25 -5.29
N GLY A 302 -15.33 -0.77 -4.93
CA GLY A 302 -14.01 -1.02 -5.51
C GLY A 302 -12.85 -0.38 -4.76
N TYR A 303 -13.09 0.55 -3.82
CA TYR A 303 -12.05 1.15 -2.98
C TYR A 303 -12.22 0.66 -1.54
N SER A 304 -11.22 -0.07 -1.02
CA SER A 304 -11.21 -0.50 0.38
C SER A 304 -10.50 0.52 1.27
N HIS A 305 -10.76 0.47 2.58
CA HIS A 305 -9.97 1.24 3.56
C HIS A 305 -8.48 0.92 3.51
N ALA A 306 -8.12 -0.34 3.23
CA ALA A 306 -6.72 -0.73 3.09
C ALA A 306 -6.04 0.06 1.96
N GLU A 307 -6.70 0.16 0.80
CA GLU A 307 -6.16 0.90 -0.33
C GLU A 307 -6.06 2.40 -0.03
N ILE A 308 -7.17 3.01 0.37
CA ILE A 308 -7.23 4.46 0.66
C ILE A 308 -6.20 4.83 1.74
N GLY A 309 -6.13 4.03 2.80
CA GLY A 309 -5.22 4.21 3.90
C GLY A 309 -3.76 4.08 3.48
N GLU A 310 -3.39 3.02 2.76
CA GLU A 310 -2.01 2.86 2.29
C GLU A 310 -1.57 4.04 1.41
N TYR A 311 -2.37 4.44 0.42
CA TYR A 311 -2.03 5.57 -0.44
C TYR A 311 -1.98 6.89 0.35
N TRP A 312 -2.83 7.10 1.36
CA TRP A 312 -2.79 8.31 2.18
C TRP A 312 -1.58 8.34 3.13
N TYR A 313 -1.29 7.24 3.82
CA TYR A 313 -0.10 7.11 4.69
C TYR A 313 1.21 7.22 3.90
N ASN A 314 1.20 6.77 2.64
CA ASN A 314 2.32 6.89 1.72
C ASN A 314 2.40 8.25 1.02
N THR A 315 1.51 9.21 1.30
CA THR A 315 1.50 10.53 0.63
C THR A 315 1.29 10.45 -0.89
N LEU A 316 0.55 9.43 -1.35
CA LEU A 316 0.30 9.12 -2.77
C LEU A 316 -1.16 9.24 -3.17
N TRP A 317 -2.10 9.44 -2.23
CA TRP A 317 -3.51 9.57 -2.58
C TRP A 317 -3.75 10.80 -3.48
N GLY A 318 -4.13 10.52 -4.73
CA GLY A 318 -4.50 11.53 -5.74
C GLY A 318 -6.00 11.62 -6.01
N GLY A 319 -6.81 10.82 -5.31
CA GLY A 319 -8.22 10.60 -5.60
C GLY A 319 -8.48 9.28 -6.33
N GLN A 320 -9.74 9.02 -6.62
CA GLN A 320 -10.18 7.83 -7.35
C GLN A 320 -9.60 7.81 -8.77
N TYR A 321 -9.18 6.63 -9.22
CA TYR A 321 -8.73 6.40 -10.59
C TYR A 321 -9.86 6.71 -11.59
N THR A 322 -9.57 7.52 -12.61
CA THR A 322 -10.56 8.02 -13.58
C THR A 322 -10.39 7.47 -14.99
N GLY A 323 -9.38 6.62 -15.22
CA GLY A 323 -9.05 6.13 -16.55
C GLY A 323 -10.13 5.25 -17.15
N THR A 324 -10.26 5.29 -18.48
CA THR A 324 -11.31 4.57 -19.20
C THR A 324 -10.78 3.82 -20.42
N LEU A 325 -11.48 2.74 -20.80
CA LEU A 325 -11.12 1.94 -21.97
C LEU A 325 -11.25 2.76 -23.28
N ALA A 326 -12.14 3.76 -23.30
CA ALA A 326 -12.32 4.64 -24.45
C ALA A 326 -11.07 5.51 -24.73
N ASN A 327 -10.29 5.81 -23.70
CA ASN A 327 -9.05 6.60 -23.78
C ASN A 327 -7.79 5.73 -23.65
N LEU A 328 -7.90 4.42 -23.83
CA LEU A 328 -6.76 3.52 -23.89
C LEU A 328 -6.02 3.68 -25.22
N SER A 329 -4.76 4.08 -25.14
CA SER A 329 -3.79 4.02 -26.23
C SER A 329 -3.07 2.67 -26.20
N VAL A 330 -2.97 2.02 -27.35
CA VAL A 330 -2.21 0.78 -27.52
C VAL A 330 -1.19 0.94 -28.64
N THR A 331 0.08 0.69 -28.34
CA THR A 331 1.17 0.77 -29.32
C THR A 331 2.02 -0.50 -29.33
N GLN A 332 2.78 -0.69 -30.41
CA GLN A 332 3.81 -1.74 -30.52
C GLN A 332 5.17 -1.05 -30.43
N PRO A 333 5.95 -1.24 -29.35
CA PRO A 333 7.19 -0.49 -29.17
C PRO A 333 8.29 -0.85 -30.19
N ALA A 334 8.21 -2.03 -30.82
CA ALA A 334 9.15 -2.47 -31.84
C ALA A 334 8.44 -3.16 -33.02
N ALA A 335 8.85 -2.84 -34.25
CA ALA A 335 8.16 -3.26 -35.48
C ALA A 335 8.25 -4.77 -35.76
N ASP A 336 9.36 -5.42 -35.40
CA ASP A 336 9.59 -6.87 -35.49
C ASP A 336 9.02 -7.65 -34.29
N LEU A 337 8.39 -6.96 -33.34
CA LEU A 337 7.69 -7.51 -32.19
C LEU A 337 6.22 -7.04 -32.13
N PRO A 338 5.40 -7.33 -33.16
CA PRO A 338 4.03 -6.80 -33.27
C PRO A 338 3.06 -7.34 -32.21
N ARG A 339 3.47 -8.35 -31.44
CA ARG A 339 2.71 -9.03 -30.38
C ARG A 339 3.06 -8.56 -28.97
N VAL A 340 3.80 -7.47 -28.89
CA VAL A 340 4.09 -6.76 -27.66
C VAL A 340 3.27 -5.49 -27.66
N HIS A 341 2.27 -5.45 -26.79
CA HIS A 341 1.33 -4.35 -26.69
C HIS A 341 1.65 -3.51 -25.47
N LYS A 342 1.96 -2.24 -25.69
CA LYS A 342 2.08 -1.24 -24.63
C LYS A 342 0.75 -0.53 -24.49
N LEU A 343 0.24 -0.46 -23.27
CA LEU A 343 -1.06 0.13 -22.91
C LEU A 343 -0.85 1.37 -22.04
N LEU A 344 -1.52 2.46 -22.39
CA LEU A 344 -1.55 3.71 -21.62
C LEU A 344 -2.96 4.32 -21.63
N PHE A 345 -3.51 4.58 -20.45
CA PHE A 345 -4.79 5.29 -20.29
C PHE A 345 -4.53 6.80 -20.29
N LEU A 346 -4.88 7.49 -21.38
CA LEU A 346 -4.50 8.89 -21.60
C LEU A 346 -5.23 9.88 -20.69
N ASP A 347 -6.41 9.51 -20.20
CA ASP A 347 -7.24 10.31 -19.29
C ASP A 347 -6.82 10.18 -17.82
N SER A 348 -6.03 9.15 -17.47
CA SER A 348 -5.50 8.94 -16.13
C SER A 348 -4.19 8.14 -16.21
N PRO A 349 -3.11 8.75 -16.72
CA PRO A 349 -1.82 8.08 -16.84
C PRO A 349 -1.25 7.85 -15.44
N SER A 350 -1.29 6.60 -14.97
CA SER A 350 -0.71 6.19 -13.69
C SER A 350 0.44 5.24 -13.94
N LEU A 351 0.16 3.99 -14.36
CA LEU A 351 1.19 3.01 -14.70
C LEU A 351 1.07 2.54 -16.16
N GLU A 352 2.19 2.48 -16.89
CA GLU A 352 2.22 1.96 -18.26
C GLU A 352 2.35 0.44 -18.24
N GLN A 353 1.43 -0.27 -18.89
CA GLN A 353 1.37 -1.73 -18.82
C GLN A 353 1.82 -2.39 -20.13
N LEU A 354 2.45 -3.55 -20.01
CA LEU A 354 2.85 -4.37 -21.15
C LEU A 354 2.03 -5.66 -21.20
N VAL A 355 1.58 -6.04 -22.39
CA VAL A 355 0.89 -7.31 -22.65
C VAL A 355 1.60 -8.05 -23.78
N LEU A 356 1.96 -9.30 -23.53
CA LEU A 356 2.60 -10.18 -24.51
C LEU A 356 1.59 -11.20 -25.04
N GLU A 357 1.35 -11.17 -26.35
CA GLU A 357 0.43 -12.07 -27.06
C GLU A 357 1.18 -13.25 -27.72
N PHE A 358 1.32 -14.36 -27.01
CA PHE A 358 1.82 -15.60 -27.59
C PHE A 358 0.70 -16.35 -28.35
N ASP A 359 1.04 -17.42 -29.06
CA ASP A 359 0.06 -18.18 -29.85
C ASP A 359 -1.15 -18.68 -29.02
N ASP A 360 -0.90 -19.31 -27.87
CA ASP A 360 -1.94 -19.90 -27.01
C ASP A 360 -2.03 -19.26 -25.61
N SER A 361 -1.28 -18.18 -25.37
CA SER A 361 -1.14 -17.55 -24.05
C SER A 361 -1.06 -16.03 -24.14
N VAL A 362 -1.54 -15.36 -23.10
CA VAL A 362 -1.27 -13.94 -22.83
C VAL A 362 -0.54 -13.82 -21.49
N ILE A 363 0.55 -13.06 -21.49
CA ILE A 363 1.25 -12.63 -20.28
C ILE A 363 0.96 -11.15 -20.06
N VAL A 364 0.46 -10.80 -18.89
CA VAL A 364 0.28 -9.40 -18.49
C VAL A 364 1.38 -9.00 -17.52
N PHE A 365 1.89 -7.78 -17.68
CA PHE A 365 2.87 -7.19 -16.79
C PHE A 365 2.15 -6.25 -15.83
N GLU A 366 2.40 -6.46 -14.53
CA GLU A 366 1.80 -5.71 -13.42
C GLU A 366 0.26 -5.86 -13.28
N ALA A 367 -0.23 -5.56 -12.08
CA ALA A 367 -1.64 -5.48 -11.72
C ALA A 367 -1.97 -4.25 -10.83
N PRO A 368 -1.76 -3.01 -11.31
CA PRO A 368 -2.10 -1.79 -10.59
C PRO A 368 -3.60 -1.74 -10.26
N ALA A 369 -3.94 -1.06 -9.16
CA ALA A 369 -5.33 -0.84 -8.76
C ALA A 369 -6.16 -0.16 -9.87
N HIS A 370 -7.37 -0.69 -10.11
CA HIS A 370 -8.39 -0.21 -11.07
C HIS A 370 -8.03 -0.31 -12.56
N GLN A 371 -6.77 -0.12 -12.93
CA GLN A 371 -6.27 -0.34 -14.28
C GLN A 371 -6.38 -1.82 -14.70
N THR A 372 -6.23 -2.74 -13.76
CA THR A 372 -6.31 -4.19 -14.00
C THR A 372 -7.63 -4.60 -14.68
N ASP A 373 -8.78 -4.06 -14.25
CA ASP A 373 -10.08 -4.37 -14.87
C ASP A 373 -10.18 -3.89 -16.32
N LEU A 374 -9.51 -2.78 -16.64
CA LEU A 374 -9.50 -2.22 -17.99
C LEU A 374 -8.62 -3.05 -18.93
N VAL A 375 -7.46 -3.49 -18.44
CA VAL A 375 -6.56 -4.36 -19.21
C VAL A 375 -7.20 -5.73 -19.46
N ILE A 376 -7.81 -6.34 -18.44
CA ILE A 376 -8.54 -7.60 -18.59
C ILE A 376 -9.61 -7.47 -19.68
N ARG A 377 -10.45 -6.43 -19.61
CA ARG A 377 -11.49 -6.17 -20.62
C ARG A 377 -10.91 -5.97 -22.01
N TRP A 378 -9.84 -5.18 -22.14
CA TRP A 378 -9.18 -4.96 -23.42
C TRP A 378 -8.68 -6.29 -24.04
N ILE A 379 -8.04 -7.16 -23.25
CA ILE A 379 -7.56 -8.46 -23.72
C ILE A 379 -8.72 -9.34 -24.19
N GLN A 380 -9.80 -9.40 -23.41
CA GLN A 380 -11.00 -10.17 -23.75
C GLN A 380 -11.67 -9.69 -25.04
N GLU A 381 -11.74 -8.38 -25.26
CA GLU A 381 -12.39 -7.78 -26.43
C GLU A 381 -11.51 -7.84 -27.69
N LYS A 382 -10.21 -7.58 -27.55
CA LYS A 382 -9.28 -7.39 -28.68
C LYS A 382 -8.46 -8.61 -29.01
N LEU A 383 -7.78 -9.21 -28.03
CA LEU A 383 -6.91 -10.37 -28.26
C LEU A 383 -7.72 -11.67 -28.29
N LYS A 384 -8.81 -11.74 -27.52
CA LYS A 384 -9.69 -12.92 -27.42
C LYS A 384 -8.93 -14.20 -27.06
N LYS A 385 -7.92 -14.06 -26.22
CA LYS A 385 -7.05 -15.12 -25.74
C LYS A 385 -7.09 -15.21 -24.22
N PRO A 386 -6.85 -16.41 -23.65
CA PRO A 386 -6.80 -16.57 -22.20
C PRO A 386 -5.57 -15.84 -21.63
N ILE A 387 -5.79 -15.12 -20.53
CA ILE A 387 -4.70 -14.60 -19.69
C ILE A 387 -4.20 -15.78 -18.86
N THR A 388 -3.02 -16.28 -19.22
CA THR A 388 -2.47 -17.49 -18.60
C THR A 388 -1.37 -17.17 -17.61
N HIS A 389 -0.76 -15.99 -17.70
CA HIS A 389 0.31 -15.57 -16.80
C HIS A 389 0.17 -14.10 -16.40
N LEU A 390 0.53 -13.82 -15.16
CA LEU A 390 0.84 -12.49 -14.66
C LEU A 390 2.31 -12.47 -14.27
N TRP A 391 3.03 -11.43 -14.66
CA TRP A 391 4.36 -11.15 -14.15
C TRP A 391 4.34 -9.81 -13.40
N PRO A 392 4.34 -9.84 -12.05
CA PRO A 392 4.68 -8.67 -11.25
C PRO A 392 6.21 -8.48 -11.29
N SER A 393 6.69 -7.27 -11.59
CA SER A 393 8.13 -7.03 -11.53
C SER A 393 8.66 -7.14 -10.10
N HIS A 394 7.86 -6.72 -9.10
CA HIS A 394 8.16 -6.75 -7.67
C HIS A 394 6.90 -6.56 -6.82
N HIS A 395 7.03 -6.59 -5.49
CA HIS A 395 5.88 -6.57 -4.57
C HIS A 395 5.23 -5.21 -4.29
N HIS A 396 5.75 -4.07 -4.78
CA HIS A 396 5.14 -2.79 -4.43
C HIS A 396 3.70 -2.67 -4.95
N HIS A 397 2.83 -2.06 -4.15
CA HIS A 397 1.40 -2.15 -4.38
C HIS A 397 0.91 -1.26 -5.53
N ASP A 398 1.62 -0.19 -5.89
CA ASP A 398 1.30 0.58 -7.09
C ASP A 398 1.46 -0.25 -8.37
N HIS A 399 2.28 -1.30 -8.33
CA HIS A 399 2.41 -2.26 -9.41
C HIS A 399 1.41 -3.40 -9.31
N ASN A 400 1.12 -3.91 -8.10
CA ASN A 400 0.59 -5.26 -7.96
C ASN A 400 -0.55 -5.45 -6.97
N TYR A 401 -1.26 -4.38 -6.60
CA TYR A 401 -2.37 -4.47 -5.65
C TYR A 401 -3.45 -5.49 -6.07
N GLU A 402 -3.80 -5.56 -7.36
CA GLU A 402 -4.93 -6.34 -7.85
C GLU A 402 -4.56 -7.70 -8.46
N VAL A 403 -3.39 -8.26 -8.13
CA VAL A 403 -2.93 -9.59 -8.60
C VAL A 403 -4.00 -10.68 -8.49
N ARG A 404 -4.82 -10.66 -7.42
CA ARG A 404 -5.90 -11.63 -7.21
C ARG A 404 -6.87 -11.74 -8.38
N LYS A 405 -7.11 -10.67 -9.13
CA LYS A 405 -8.02 -10.67 -10.30
C LYS A 405 -7.50 -11.57 -11.43
N TYR A 406 -6.19 -11.58 -11.67
CA TYR A 406 -5.59 -12.49 -12.65
C TYR A 406 -5.57 -13.94 -12.14
N VAL A 407 -5.36 -14.15 -10.84
CA VAL A 407 -5.47 -15.48 -10.22
C VAL A 407 -6.89 -16.06 -10.37
N GLU A 408 -7.93 -15.24 -10.18
CA GLU A 408 -9.34 -15.62 -10.38
C GLU A 408 -9.63 -16.03 -11.84
N LEU A 409 -8.91 -15.47 -12.82
CA LEU A 409 -8.96 -15.88 -14.23
C LEU A 409 -8.15 -17.16 -14.53
N GLY A 410 -7.46 -17.71 -13.53
CA GLY A 410 -6.65 -18.93 -13.66
C GLY A 410 -5.21 -18.69 -14.08
N ALA A 411 -4.74 -17.43 -14.12
CA ALA A 411 -3.37 -17.11 -14.47
C ALA A 411 -2.38 -17.60 -13.41
N GLN A 412 -1.18 -18.01 -13.85
CA GLN A 412 -0.06 -18.31 -12.99
C GLN A 412 0.80 -17.06 -12.76
N ILE A 413 1.29 -16.87 -11.55
CA ILE A 413 2.14 -15.71 -11.20
C ILE A 413 3.61 -16.11 -11.39
N ILE A 414 4.32 -15.39 -12.26
CA ILE A 414 5.75 -15.59 -12.54
C ILE A 414 6.55 -14.74 -11.53
N VAL A 415 7.29 -15.36 -10.62
CA VAL A 415 7.96 -14.63 -9.51
C VAL A 415 9.30 -15.23 -9.13
N PRO A 416 10.26 -14.47 -8.57
CA PRO A 416 11.48 -15.06 -8.05
C PRO A 416 11.18 -15.91 -6.80
N GLU A 417 11.92 -17.01 -6.62
CA GLU A 417 11.74 -17.97 -5.52
C GLU A 417 11.68 -17.29 -4.14
N ILE A 418 12.44 -16.21 -3.94
CA ILE A 418 12.50 -15.45 -2.68
C ILE A 418 11.15 -14.82 -2.29
N SER A 419 10.34 -14.42 -3.27
CA SER A 419 9.05 -13.75 -3.05
C SER A 419 7.87 -14.70 -2.93
N ALA A 420 8.07 -16.00 -3.20
CA ALA A 420 7.00 -16.98 -3.16
C ALA A 420 6.17 -17.00 -1.85
N PRO A 421 6.74 -16.76 -0.65
CA PRO A 421 5.93 -16.66 0.58
C PRO A 421 4.88 -15.55 0.54
N LEU A 422 5.21 -14.38 -0.03
CA LEU A 422 4.28 -13.25 -0.17
C LEU A 422 3.09 -13.65 -1.04
N TRP A 423 3.38 -14.12 -2.27
CA TRP A 423 2.36 -14.41 -3.28
C TRP A 423 1.47 -15.60 -2.93
N ARG A 424 1.93 -16.52 -2.06
CA ARG A 424 1.12 -17.63 -1.54
C ARG A 424 0.02 -17.19 -0.56
N GLN A 425 0.05 -15.95 -0.08
CA GLN A 425 -1.05 -15.41 0.73
C GLN A 425 -2.32 -15.20 -0.09
N ILE A 426 -2.18 -15.04 -1.42
CA ILE A 426 -3.32 -14.90 -2.32
C ILE A 426 -3.97 -16.27 -2.52
N PRO A 427 -5.27 -16.43 -2.18
CA PRO A 427 -5.95 -17.71 -2.33
C PRO A 427 -5.89 -18.25 -3.76
N ASN A 428 -5.63 -19.55 -3.91
CA ASN A 428 -5.53 -20.26 -5.19
C ASN A 428 -4.38 -19.84 -6.12
N ALA A 429 -3.46 -18.97 -5.66
CA ALA A 429 -2.32 -18.56 -6.46
C ALA A 429 -1.45 -19.76 -6.87
N LYS A 430 -1.19 -19.89 -8.17
CA LYS A 430 -0.25 -20.84 -8.75
C LYS A 430 1.00 -20.09 -9.15
N LEU A 431 2.16 -20.48 -8.62
CA LEU A 431 3.41 -19.78 -8.86
C LEU A 431 4.28 -20.52 -9.86
N ILE A 432 4.83 -19.79 -10.83
CA ILE A 432 6.01 -20.20 -11.60
C ILE A 432 7.19 -19.48 -10.96
N THR A 433 8.03 -20.22 -10.25
CA THR A 433 9.18 -19.64 -9.55
C THR A 433 10.47 -19.77 -10.35
N PHE A 434 11.29 -18.73 -10.33
CA PHE A 434 12.62 -18.74 -10.94
C PHE A 434 13.69 -18.20 -10.00
N SER A 435 14.96 -18.39 -10.35
CA SER A 435 16.09 -17.87 -9.59
C SER A 435 17.17 -17.33 -10.51
N GLU A 436 18.18 -16.68 -9.94
CA GLU A 436 19.32 -16.13 -10.67
C GLU A 436 19.94 -17.13 -11.65
N LYS A 437 20.11 -18.39 -11.21
CA LYS A 437 20.75 -19.45 -12.01
C LYS A 437 19.79 -20.14 -12.98
N ARG A 438 18.49 -19.98 -12.77
CA ARG A 438 17.43 -20.64 -13.53
C ARG A 438 16.35 -19.61 -13.86
N PRO A 439 16.61 -18.68 -14.78
CA PRO A 439 15.61 -17.72 -15.20
C PRO A 439 14.42 -18.43 -15.85
N TYR A 440 13.23 -17.84 -15.74
CA TYR A 440 12.06 -18.37 -16.45
C TYR A 440 12.05 -17.84 -17.88
N ILE A 441 11.71 -18.71 -18.83
CA ILE A 441 11.62 -18.38 -20.25
C ILE A 441 10.28 -18.87 -20.75
N HIS A 442 9.51 -17.97 -21.34
CA HIS A 442 8.28 -18.28 -22.05
C HIS A 442 8.48 -17.96 -23.53
N SER A 443 8.15 -18.89 -24.43
CA SER A 443 8.37 -18.71 -25.86
C SER A 443 7.34 -19.44 -26.72
N ASP A 444 7.16 -18.93 -27.94
CA ASP A 444 6.48 -19.59 -29.04
C ASP A 444 7.33 -19.48 -30.33
N GLY A 445 6.74 -19.78 -31.49
CA GLY A 445 7.45 -19.68 -32.77
C GLY A 445 7.78 -18.25 -33.23
N LYS A 446 7.31 -17.21 -32.52
CA LYS A 446 7.38 -15.80 -32.93
C LYS A 446 8.24 -14.98 -31.98
N MET A 447 8.08 -15.16 -30.68
CA MET A 447 8.81 -14.38 -29.67
C MET A 447 9.16 -15.20 -28.44
N GLN A 448 10.02 -14.62 -27.59
CA GLN A 448 10.35 -15.14 -26.27
C GLN A 448 10.45 -14.00 -25.27
N ALA A 449 10.05 -14.29 -24.02
CA ALA A 449 10.23 -13.43 -22.86
C ALA A 449 11.04 -14.18 -21.81
N ARG A 450 12.07 -13.53 -21.27
CA ARG A 450 12.96 -14.05 -20.22
C ARG A 450 12.82 -13.21 -18.97
N PHE A 451 12.66 -13.83 -17.83
CA PHE A 451 12.43 -13.17 -16.53
C PHE A 451 13.63 -13.41 -15.62
N LEU A 452 14.19 -12.33 -15.10
CA LEU A 452 15.52 -12.29 -14.50
C LEU A 452 15.45 -11.67 -13.11
N TRP A 453 16.18 -12.27 -12.17
CA TRP A 453 16.30 -11.80 -10.79
C TRP A 453 17.75 -11.94 -10.32
N ARG A 454 18.21 -10.97 -9.54
CA ARG A 454 19.53 -10.95 -8.91
C ARG A 454 19.37 -10.64 -7.42
N PRO A 455 20.22 -11.18 -6.54
CA PRO A 455 20.15 -10.89 -5.12
C PRO A 455 20.50 -9.42 -4.78
N GLU A 456 21.29 -8.73 -5.61
CA GLU A 456 21.62 -7.31 -5.46
C GLU A 456 20.56 -6.37 -6.10
N ALA A 457 19.27 -6.68 -5.92
CA ALA A 457 18.18 -5.85 -6.40
C ALA A 457 17.95 -4.64 -5.47
N ASP A 458 18.33 -3.44 -5.92
CA ASP A 458 18.38 -2.24 -5.05
C ASP A 458 17.00 -1.60 -4.79
N HIS A 459 16.01 -1.88 -5.63
CA HIS A 459 14.67 -1.29 -5.51
C HIS A 459 13.78 -2.05 -4.51
N SER A 460 13.84 -3.39 -4.54
CA SER A 460 13.21 -4.29 -3.58
C SER A 460 13.89 -5.67 -3.64
N VAL A 461 13.80 -6.49 -2.58
CA VAL A 461 14.49 -7.80 -2.53
C VAL A 461 14.05 -8.78 -3.62
N ASP A 462 12.87 -8.57 -4.20
CA ASP A 462 12.30 -9.39 -5.25
C ASP A 462 12.20 -8.66 -6.59
N TRP A 463 12.83 -7.50 -6.73
CA TRP A 463 12.77 -6.77 -7.99
C TRP A 463 13.39 -7.58 -9.13
N THR A 464 12.62 -7.69 -10.21
CA THR A 464 12.94 -8.44 -11.41
C THR A 464 12.77 -7.56 -12.64
N TYR A 465 13.48 -7.93 -13.70
CA TYR A 465 13.29 -7.33 -15.02
C TYR A 465 13.13 -8.41 -16.07
N SER A 466 12.54 -8.06 -17.21
CA SER A 466 12.31 -9.01 -18.29
C SER A 466 12.89 -8.55 -19.62
N ILE A 467 13.33 -9.51 -20.43
CA ILE A 467 13.88 -9.31 -21.75
C ILE A 467 12.99 -9.97 -22.79
N ILE A 468 12.61 -9.22 -23.82
CA ILE A 468 11.71 -9.68 -24.88
C ILE A 468 12.41 -9.56 -26.23
N THR A 469 12.39 -10.64 -27.00
CA THR A 469 12.98 -10.72 -28.35
C THR A 469 12.13 -11.60 -29.27
N SER A 470 12.43 -11.58 -30.57
CA SER A 470 11.91 -12.59 -31.49
C SER A 470 12.40 -13.98 -31.08
N ALA A 471 11.71 -15.05 -31.46
CA ALA A 471 12.07 -16.42 -31.06
C ALA A 471 13.52 -16.78 -31.42
N CYS A 472 13.97 -16.38 -32.62
CA CYS A 472 15.34 -16.57 -33.11
C CYS A 472 15.94 -15.21 -33.51
N PRO A 473 16.42 -14.41 -32.55
CA PRO A 473 16.87 -13.06 -32.85
C PRO A 473 18.20 -13.08 -33.60
N SER A 474 18.32 -12.19 -34.59
CA SER A 474 19.58 -11.86 -35.24
C SER A 474 20.30 -10.75 -34.47
N ALA A 475 21.54 -10.43 -34.85
CA ALA A 475 22.31 -9.35 -34.23
C ALA A 475 21.61 -7.97 -34.30
N ASN A 476 20.72 -7.78 -35.29
CA ASN A 476 20.01 -6.54 -35.55
C ASN A 476 18.52 -6.61 -35.17
N SER A 477 18.06 -7.73 -34.61
CA SER A 477 16.67 -7.84 -34.13
C SER A 477 16.46 -6.94 -32.91
N SER A 478 15.25 -6.42 -32.75
CA SER A 478 14.91 -5.64 -31.55
C SER A 478 15.02 -6.50 -30.30
N ILE A 479 15.42 -5.83 -29.22
CA ILE A 479 15.45 -6.38 -27.88
C ILE A 479 14.90 -5.33 -26.94
N MET A 480 13.92 -5.73 -26.15
CA MET A 480 13.27 -4.86 -25.17
C MET A 480 13.58 -5.33 -23.77
N ALA A 481 13.78 -4.38 -22.86
CA ALA A 481 13.97 -4.63 -21.44
C ALA A 481 12.88 -3.91 -20.64
N TYR A 482 11.94 -4.63 -20.04
CA TYR A 482 11.01 -4.04 -19.08
C TYR A 482 11.64 -4.07 -17.70
N ILE A 483 11.79 -2.90 -17.09
CA ILE A 483 12.64 -2.70 -15.91
C ILE A 483 11.89 -2.12 -14.70
N ALA A 484 10.58 -1.91 -14.84
CA ALA A 484 9.75 -1.25 -13.84
C ALA A 484 10.40 0.04 -13.33
N ASP A 485 10.85 0.04 -12.07
CA ASP A 485 11.25 1.23 -11.32
C ASP A 485 12.76 1.42 -11.18
N ALA A 486 13.57 0.64 -11.92
CA ALA A 486 15.01 0.89 -11.98
C ALA A 486 15.36 2.19 -12.71
N TYR A 487 14.45 2.72 -13.52
CA TYR A 487 14.57 4.00 -14.20
C TYR A 487 13.17 4.50 -14.61
N SER A 488 12.99 5.81 -14.75
CA SER A 488 11.74 6.43 -15.18
C SER A 488 12.02 7.58 -16.15
N THR A 489 11.11 7.80 -17.09
CA THR A 489 11.08 9.01 -17.94
C THR A 489 9.97 9.99 -17.56
N SER A 490 9.11 9.64 -16.59
CA SER A 490 8.03 10.49 -16.09
C SER A 490 8.32 11.13 -14.74
N THR A 491 9.15 10.48 -13.91
CA THR A 491 9.55 10.96 -12.58
C THR A 491 11.07 10.96 -12.44
N ALA A 492 11.57 11.53 -11.34
CA ALA A 492 12.99 11.38 -11.03
C ALA A 492 13.32 9.91 -10.72
N TYR A 493 14.58 9.51 -10.94
CA TYR A 493 15.08 8.16 -10.69
C TYR A 493 16.44 8.19 -9.97
N ASP A 494 16.75 7.13 -9.23
CA ASP A 494 17.96 7.01 -8.42
C ASP A 494 19.11 6.53 -9.31
N ASN A 495 20.17 7.34 -9.39
CA ASN A 495 21.33 7.03 -10.20
C ASN A 495 22.05 5.76 -9.75
N ALA A 496 22.08 5.43 -8.45
CA ALA A 496 22.67 4.20 -7.95
C ALA A 496 21.86 2.98 -8.39
N VAL A 497 20.54 3.02 -8.26
CA VAL A 497 19.64 1.92 -8.71
C VAL A 497 19.79 1.72 -10.22
N ALA A 498 19.69 2.80 -11.00
CA ALA A 498 19.82 2.73 -12.46
C ALA A 498 21.20 2.22 -12.89
N ARG A 499 22.29 2.64 -12.21
CA ARG A 499 23.65 2.15 -12.49
C ARG A 499 23.85 0.69 -12.09
N ASN A 500 23.26 0.23 -10.98
CA ASN A 500 23.34 -1.18 -10.61
C ASN A 500 22.60 -2.03 -11.65
N TRP A 501 21.42 -1.61 -12.09
CA TRP A 501 20.73 -2.28 -13.19
C TRP A 501 21.58 -2.30 -14.47
N LEU A 502 22.20 -1.19 -14.89
CA LEU A 502 23.09 -1.18 -16.07
C LEU A 502 24.24 -2.18 -15.95
N LYS A 503 24.82 -2.33 -14.75
CA LYS A 503 25.86 -3.34 -14.49
C LYS A 503 25.31 -4.75 -14.67
N GLN A 504 24.11 -5.03 -14.14
CA GLN A 504 23.44 -6.33 -14.31
C GLN A 504 23.14 -6.60 -15.79
N ALA A 505 22.56 -5.62 -16.49
CA ALA A 505 22.25 -5.69 -17.92
C ALA A 505 23.50 -5.96 -18.78
N MET A 506 24.61 -5.27 -18.48
CA MET A 506 25.90 -5.49 -19.13
C MET A 506 26.40 -6.93 -18.91
N THR A 507 26.34 -7.42 -17.67
CA THR A 507 26.73 -8.80 -17.32
C THR A 507 25.86 -9.83 -18.04
N ASP A 508 24.57 -9.54 -18.19
CA ASP A 508 23.59 -10.38 -18.88
C ASP A 508 23.73 -10.32 -20.42
N GLY A 509 24.54 -9.39 -20.93
CA GLY A 509 24.80 -9.25 -22.36
C GLY A 509 23.71 -8.45 -23.09
N LEU A 510 22.96 -7.59 -22.39
CA LEU A 510 21.92 -6.77 -23.01
C LEU A 510 22.51 -5.86 -24.08
N SER A 511 21.89 -5.84 -25.26
CA SER A 511 22.37 -5.03 -26.37
C SER A 511 22.37 -3.55 -26.03
N ARG A 512 23.41 -2.82 -26.48
CA ARG A 512 23.44 -1.35 -26.40
C ARG A 512 22.29 -0.69 -27.17
N ALA A 513 21.73 -1.38 -28.16
CA ALA A 513 20.59 -0.92 -28.96
C ALA A 513 19.22 -1.31 -28.36
N ALA A 514 19.19 -1.85 -27.14
CA ALA A 514 17.93 -2.24 -26.49
C ALA A 514 17.00 -1.04 -26.29
N LEU A 515 15.69 -1.31 -26.37
CA LEU A 515 14.65 -0.39 -25.93
C LEU A 515 14.30 -0.71 -24.47
N VAL A 516 14.45 0.28 -23.59
CA VAL A 516 14.12 0.18 -22.17
C VAL A 516 12.67 0.63 -21.98
N ILE A 517 11.90 -0.17 -21.25
CA ILE A 517 10.49 0.09 -20.94
C ILE A 517 10.36 0.23 -19.41
N PRO A 518 10.27 1.46 -18.89
CA PRO A 518 9.94 1.67 -17.49
C PRO A 518 8.44 1.44 -17.24
N ALA A 519 8.05 1.18 -15.99
CA ALA A 519 6.62 1.17 -15.61
C ALA A 519 6.05 2.61 -15.56
N HIS A 520 6.90 3.55 -15.13
CA HIS A 520 6.60 4.97 -15.05
C HIS A 520 7.28 5.71 -16.21
N GLY A 521 6.51 5.96 -17.26
CA GLY A 521 6.93 6.78 -18.40
C GLY A 521 7.18 5.99 -19.70
N GLN A 522 7.60 6.72 -20.73
CA GLN A 522 7.73 6.20 -22.09
C GLN A 522 9.00 5.35 -22.30
N PRO A 523 8.95 4.35 -23.20
CA PRO A 523 10.11 3.62 -23.66
C PRO A 523 11.20 4.54 -24.22
N THR A 524 12.45 4.24 -23.90
CA THR A 524 13.63 4.98 -24.36
C THR A 524 14.74 4.04 -24.82
N PRO A 525 15.54 4.40 -25.84
CA PRO A 525 16.78 3.68 -26.14
C PRO A 525 17.71 3.60 -24.92
N LEU A 526 18.27 2.42 -24.64
CA LEU A 526 19.21 2.19 -23.53
C LEU A 526 20.40 3.16 -23.54
N VAL A 527 20.83 3.59 -24.74
CA VAL A 527 21.90 4.56 -24.92
C VAL A 527 21.62 5.88 -24.20
N GLU A 528 20.37 6.33 -24.12
CA GLU A 528 20.05 7.58 -23.43
C GLU A 528 20.38 7.48 -21.93
N LEU A 529 20.07 6.35 -21.30
CA LEU A 529 20.42 6.10 -19.90
C LEU A 529 21.94 5.93 -19.71
N ILE A 530 22.60 5.21 -20.63
CA ILE A 530 24.06 5.02 -20.61
C ILE A 530 24.77 6.38 -20.63
N ASP A 531 24.35 7.26 -21.55
CA ASP A 531 24.94 8.57 -21.75
C ASP A 531 24.62 9.50 -20.57
N ALA A 532 23.37 9.48 -20.05
CA ALA A 532 22.96 10.25 -18.88
C ALA A 532 23.76 9.90 -17.61
N LEU A 533 24.16 8.63 -17.46
CA LEU A 533 24.92 8.15 -16.32
C LEU A 533 26.44 8.11 -16.55
N ALA A 534 26.91 8.49 -17.75
CA ALA A 534 28.30 8.32 -18.18
C ALA A 534 28.84 6.92 -17.84
N PHE A 535 28.07 5.88 -18.17
CA PHE A 535 28.41 4.49 -17.88
C PHE A 535 29.19 3.86 -19.03
N ASP A 536 30.35 3.25 -18.76
CA ASP A 536 31.11 2.53 -19.79
C ASP A 536 30.39 1.24 -20.18
N TYR A 537 29.67 1.27 -21.30
CA TYR A 537 28.87 0.14 -21.78
C TYR A 537 29.43 -0.45 -23.08
N PRO A 538 29.71 -1.77 -23.16
CA PRO A 538 30.27 -2.40 -24.35
C PRO A 538 29.29 -2.41 -25.54
N GLY A 539 29.83 -2.52 -26.76
CA GLY A 539 29.06 -2.60 -28.01
C GLY A 539 28.34 -3.95 -28.22
N LEU A 540 27.54 -4.39 -27.24
CA LEU A 540 26.81 -5.65 -27.26
C LEU A 540 25.63 -5.60 -28.25
N ARG A 541 25.42 -6.71 -28.95
CA ARG A 541 24.35 -6.95 -29.92
C ARG A 541 23.29 -7.87 -29.32
N THR A 542 22.13 -7.97 -29.96
CA THR A 542 21.03 -8.81 -29.48
C THR A 542 21.41 -10.29 -29.31
N THR A 543 22.33 -10.80 -30.14
CA THR A 543 22.85 -12.18 -30.06
C THR A 543 23.86 -12.40 -28.93
N ASP A 544 24.35 -11.33 -28.29
CA ASP A 544 25.35 -11.43 -27.24
C ASP A 544 24.73 -11.63 -25.84
N PHE A 545 23.39 -11.63 -25.75
CA PHE A 545 22.63 -11.88 -24.52
C PHE A 545 22.80 -13.33 -24.04
N LYS A 546 23.24 -13.52 -22.79
CA LYS A 546 23.77 -14.80 -22.29
C LYS A 546 22.84 -15.50 -21.29
N THR A 547 22.05 -14.74 -20.55
CA THR A 547 21.36 -15.25 -19.37
C THR A 547 20.08 -15.97 -19.76
N GLY A 548 20.01 -17.27 -19.47
CA GLY A 548 18.92 -18.12 -19.94
C GLY A 548 19.01 -18.49 -21.42
N ALA A 549 20.21 -18.56 -22.00
CA ALA A 549 20.36 -19.13 -23.34
C ALA A 549 19.86 -20.60 -23.34
N THR A 550 19.00 -20.96 -24.30
CA THR A 550 18.89 -22.35 -24.73
C THR A 550 20.29 -22.81 -25.10
N ALA A 551 20.79 -23.90 -24.52
CA ALA A 551 21.97 -24.57 -25.03
C ALA A 551 21.79 -24.72 -26.55
N THR A 552 22.59 -24.00 -27.32
CA THR A 552 22.63 -24.17 -28.77
C THR A 552 22.97 -25.63 -29.04
N ALA A 553 22.11 -26.29 -29.80
CA ALA A 553 22.28 -27.66 -30.29
C ALA A 553 23.61 -27.84 -31.04
#